data_AF-A0A139X3E8-F1
#
_entry.id   AF-A0A139X3E8-F1
#
_cell.length_a   1.000
_cell.length_b   1.000
_cell.length_c   1.000
_cell.angle_alpha   90.00
_cell.angle_beta   90.00
_cell.angle_gamma   90.00
#
_symmetry.space_group_name_H-M   'P 1'
#
loop_
_entity.id
_entity.type
_entity.pdbx_description
1 polymer ?
#
loop_
_entity_poly.entity_id
_entity_poly.type
_entity_poly.pdbx_seq_one_letter_code
_entity_poly.pdbx_strand_id
1 'polypeptide(L)' 'MLVLYEIFTPQMPTRAQLESLYRLGYYLTYFTLQPIYLICIDRRTGNLFILAGHNEEIEITQEGEVF' A
#
# COMPACT_ATOMS: atom_id res chain seq x y z
N MET A 1 5.58 -18.25 -10.07
CA MET A 1 5.03 -18.60 -8.73
C MET A 1 6.06 -18.47 -7.60
N LEU A 2 7.36 -18.75 -7.80
CA LEU A 2 8.40 -18.56 -6.77
C LEU A 2 8.85 -17.11 -6.54
N VAL A 3 8.78 -16.24 -7.55
CA VAL A 3 9.27 -14.85 -7.48
C VAL A 3 8.46 -13.96 -6.51
N LEU A 4 7.16 -14.21 -6.35
CA LEU A 4 6.30 -13.44 -5.45
C LEU A 4 6.65 -13.70 -3.97
N TYR A 5 6.97 -14.95 -3.62
CA TYR A 5 7.30 -15.31 -2.23
C TYR A 5 8.65 -14.79 -1.76
N GLU A 6 9.59 -14.52 -2.66
CA GLU A 6 10.87 -13.91 -2.32
C GLU A 6 10.80 -12.38 -2.20
N ILE A 7 9.71 -11.75 -2.64
CA ILE A 7 9.50 -10.29 -2.58
C ILE A 7 8.46 -9.89 -1.51
N PHE A 8 7.54 -10.76 -1.08
CA PHE A 8 6.48 -10.42 -0.11
C PHE A 8 6.46 -11.22 1.23
N THR A 9 7.52 -11.14 2.05
CA THR A 9 7.53 -11.72 3.41
C THR A 9 6.77 -10.74 4.28
N PRO A 10 6.06 -11.20 5.31
CA PRO A 10 5.25 -10.33 6.15
C PRO A 10 6.15 -9.43 7.00
N GLN A 11 6.61 -8.34 6.43
CA GLN A 11 7.09 -7.19 7.18
C GLN A 11 5.85 -6.50 7.75
N MET A 12 5.86 -6.16 9.04
CA MET A 12 4.77 -5.39 9.61
C MET A 12 4.86 -3.94 9.12
N PRO A 13 3.76 -3.34 8.63
CA PRO A 13 3.73 -1.91 8.32
C PRO A 13 3.95 -1.10 9.59
N THR A 14 4.58 0.07 9.44
CA THR A 14 4.72 1.00 10.56
C THR A 14 3.37 1.56 10.96
N ARG A 15 3.29 2.12 12.17
CA ARG A 15 2.08 2.83 12.61
C ARG A 15 1.72 3.99 11.67
N ALA A 16 2.71 4.76 11.21
CA ALA A 16 2.48 5.89 10.31
C ALA A 16 1.93 5.42 8.96
N GLN A 17 2.46 4.32 8.42
CA GLN A 17 1.93 3.68 7.22
C GLN A 17 0.48 3.22 7.39
N LEU A 18 0.14 2.59 8.53
CA LEU A 18 -1.22 2.16 8.82
C LEU A 18 -2.20 3.34 8.92
N GLU A 19 -1.80 4.44 9.55
CA GLU A 19 -2.63 5.65 9.65
C GLU A 19 -2.91 6.26 8.26
N SER A 20 -1.89 6.33 7.40
CA SER A 20 -2.07 6.80 6.01
C SER A 20 -2.89 5.82 5.16
N LEU A 21 -2.63 4.52 5.30
CA LEU A 21 -3.41 3.47 4.63
C LEU A 21 -4.90 3.52 5.01
N TYR A 22 -5.23 3.74 6.28
CA TYR A 22 -6.63 3.87 6.71
C TYR A 22 -7.34 5.05 6.04
N ARG A 23 -6.68 6.22 6.00
CA ARG A 23 -7.22 7.42 5.36
C ARG A 23 -7.41 7.22 3.85
N LEU A 24 -6.39 6.69 3.18
CA LEU A 24 -6.43 6.42 1.73
C LEU A 24 -7.44 5.35 1.39
N GLY A 25 -7.48 4.24 2.14
CA GLY A 25 -8.44 3.17 1.93
C GLY A 25 -9.88 3.65 2.05
N TYR A 26 -10.17 4.49 3.05
CA TYR A 26 -11.47 5.13 3.17
C TYR A 26 -11.77 6.06 1.99
N TYR A 27 -10.80 6.90 1.59
CA TYR A 27 -10.97 7.79 0.45
C TYR A 27 -11.25 7.05 -0.87
N LEU A 28 -10.44 6.04 -1.17
CA LEU A 28 -10.55 5.22 -2.37
C LEU A 28 -11.88 4.48 -2.42
N THR A 29 -12.24 3.78 -1.33
CA THR A 29 -13.42 2.91 -1.34
C THR A 29 -14.74 3.64 -1.13
N TYR A 30 -14.74 4.75 -0.38
CA TYR A 30 -15.98 5.45 0.01
C TYR A 30 -16.28 6.67 -0.85
N PHE A 31 -15.28 7.48 -1.18
CA PHE A 31 -15.51 8.73 -1.92
C PHE A 31 -15.32 8.57 -3.43
N THR A 32 -14.29 7.83 -3.85
CA THR A 32 -13.99 7.67 -5.28
C THR A 32 -14.48 6.35 -5.87
N LEU A 33 -14.95 5.44 -5.01
CA LEU A 33 -15.45 4.09 -5.36
C LEU A 33 -14.43 3.29 -6.19
N GLN A 34 -13.13 3.55 -5.98
CA GLN A 34 -12.05 2.82 -6.63
C GLN A 34 -11.80 1.49 -5.89
N PRO A 35 -11.79 0.35 -6.60
CA PRO A 35 -11.41 -0.93 -6.02
C PRO A 35 -9.92 -0.93 -5.65
N ILE A 36 -9.59 -1.53 -4.51
CA ILE A 36 -8.21 -1.80 -4.10
C ILE A 36 -7.87 -3.24 -4.49
N TYR A 37 -6.87 -3.41 -5.35
CA TYR A 37 -6.46 -4.72 -5.87
C TYR A 37 -5.34 -5.36 -5.05
N LEU A 38 -4.40 -4.55 -4.56
CA LEU A 38 -3.25 -5.02 -3.81
C LEU A 38 -2.81 -3.95 -2.80
N ILE A 39 -2.43 -4.42 -1.62
CA ILE A 39 -1.65 -3.66 -0.65
C ILE A 39 -0.44 -4.52 -0.31
N CYS A 40 0.77 -3.99 -0.50
CA CYS A 40 1.99 -4.73 -0.22
C CYS A 40 3.09 -3.80 0.31
N ILE A 41 4.07 -4.37 1.01
CA ILE A 41 5.28 -3.64 1.41
C ILE A 41 6.41 -4.11 0.50
N ASP A 42 7.11 -3.18 -0.14
CA ASP A 42 8.37 -3.48 -0.82
C ASP A 42 9.45 -3.72 0.22
N ARG A 43 10.08 -4.90 0.19
CA ARG A 43 11.17 -5.24 1.12
C ARG A 43 12.42 -4.42 0.91
N ARG A 44 12.65 -3.87 -0.28
CA ARG A 44 13.88 -3.12 -0.57
C ARG A 44 13.88 -1.75 0.11
N THR A 45 12.71 -1.11 0.16
CA THR A 45 12.53 0.26 0.67
C THR A 45 11.78 0.29 2.00
N GLY A 46 10.99 -0.74 2.30
CA GLY A 46 10.03 -0.76 3.41
C GLY A 46 8.77 0.06 3.13
N ASN A 47 8.61 0.62 1.93
CA ASN A 47 7.47 1.45 1.57
C ASN A 47 6.27 0.57 1.23
N LEU A 48 5.08 1.07 1.54
CA LEU A 48 3.82 0.39 1.31
C LEU A 48 3.20 0.90 0.02
N PHE A 49 2.87 -0.01 -0.87
CA PHE A 49 2.23 0.29 -2.15
C PHE A 49 0.77 -0.13 -2.15
N ILE A 50 -0.09 0.72 -2.70
CA ILE A 50 -1.50 0.44 -2.95
C ILE A 50 -1.70 0.48 -4.46
N LEU A 51 -2.24 -0.61 -5.01
CA LEU A 51 -2.74 -0.64 -6.39
C LEU A 51 -4.26 -0.52 -6.37
N ALA A 52 -4.78 0.57 -6.93
CA ALA A 52 -6.21 0.85 -6.97
C ALA A 52 -6.65 1.35 -8.35
N GLY A 53 -7.93 1.15 -8.67
CA GLY A 53 -8.54 1.71 -9.86
C GLY A 53 -7.85 1.40 -11.20
N HIS A 54 -7.87 2.33 -12.13
CA HIS A 54 -7.31 2.15 -13.48
C HIS A 54 -5.81 2.48 -13.55
N ASN A 55 -5.01 1.80 -12.73
CA ASN A 55 -3.55 1.93 -12.58
C ASN A 55 -3.07 3.10 -11.70
N GLU A 56 -3.80 3.42 -10.63
CA GLU A 56 -3.24 4.28 -9.58
C GLU A 56 -2.33 3.42 -8.68
N GLU A 57 -1.05 3.71 -8.73
CA GLU A 57 -0.06 3.22 -7.78
C GLU A 57 0.21 4.35 -6.79
N ILE A 58 -0.06 4.08 -5.51
CA ILE A 58 0.16 5.03 -4.43
C ILE A 58 1.24 4.44 -3.53
N GLU A 59 2.27 5.23 -3.24
CA GLU A 59 3.36 4.85 -2.36
C GLU A 59 3.22 5.53 -1.00
N ILE A 60 3.45 4.78 0.08
CA ILE A 60 3.49 5.29 1.45
C ILE A 60 4.86 4.96 2.06
N THR A 61 5.64 6.00 2.38
CA THR A 61 6.94 5.84 3.06
C THR A 61 6.78 5.26 4.46
N GLN A 62 7.87 4.79 5.07
CA GLN A 62 7.86 4.28 6.45
C GLN A 62 7.39 5.33 7.46
N GLU A 63 7.57 6.62 7.13
CA GLU A 63 7.14 7.80 7.88
C GLU A 63 5.67 8.19 7.61
N GLY A 64 5.00 7.51 6.68
CA GLY A 64 3.59 7.72 6.35
C GLY A 64 3.32 8.80 5.30
N GLU A 65 4.34 9.31 4.62
CA GLU A 65 4.19 10.27 3.52
C GLU A 65 3.65 9.57 2.27
N VAL A 66 2.80 10.24 1.52
CA VAL A 66 2.06 9.66 0.38
C VAL A 66 2.52 10.28 -0.93
N PHE A 67 2.82 9.45 -1.93
CA PHE A 67 3.26 9.83 -3.27
C PHE A 67 2.41 9.19 -4.36
#